data_AF-A0A9P7D2I2-F1
#
_entry.id   AF-A0A9P7D2I2-F1
#
_cell.length_a   1.000
_cell.length_b   1.000
_cell.length_c   1.000
_cell.angle_alpha   90.00
_cell.angle_beta   90.00
_cell.angle_gamma   90.00
#
_symmetry.space_group_name_H-M   'P 1'
#
loop_
_entity.id
_entity.type
_entity.pdbx_description
1 polymer ?
#
loop_
_entity_poly.entity_id
_entity_poly.type
_entity_poly.pdbx_seq_one_letter_code
_entity_poly.pdbx_strand_id
1 'polypeptide(L)'
;ACSLYRWLFMLLQTVSPSPSISWTAAHTGSHTSQCLANDYVDHMASAAQHSCGLVASAPLATFTMDDYALISSDFGFLECNVSRFVISRLESAYASSNSFHPAQAWPLTLYNCHSLPDFPYTRVSSSFSAVVQLYARSSQLDTAQVRHCRFHDMLPWCHFGCDAFKSTHHIFALCLAFMAIR
;
A
#
# COMPACT_ATOMS: atom_id res chain seq x y z
N ALA A 1 -11.63 -6.12 15.11
CA ALA A 1 -11.25 -7.01 16.23
C ALA A 1 -9.97 -7.72 15.82
N CYS A 2 -8.98 -7.90 16.71
CA CYS A 2 -7.85 -8.80 16.43
C CYS A 2 -8.24 -10.20 16.89
N SER A 3 -7.96 -11.23 16.10
CA SER A 3 -8.08 -12.59 16.61
C SER A 3 -7.10 -12.81 17.76
N LEU A 4 -7.43 -13.74 18.66
CA LEU A 4 -6.56 -14.10 19.76
C LEU A 4 -5.21 -14.63 19.23
N TYR A 5 -5.22 -15.33 18.10
CA TYR A 5 -4.02 -15.80 17.41
C TYR A 5 -3.12 -14.66 16.95
N ARG A 6 -3.68 -13.62 16.32
CA ARG A 6 -2.89 -12.47 15.84
C ARG A 6 -2.26 -11.69 16.99
N TRP A 7 -2.99 -11.52 18.10
CA TRP A 7 -2.43 -10.94 19.32
C TRP A 7 -1.29 -11.78 19.89
N LEU A 8 -1.44 -13.11 19.93
CA LEU A 8 -0.41 -14.04 20.41
C LEU A 8 0.84 -14.01 19.52
N PHE A 9 0.68 -14.01 18.19
CA PHE A 9 1.79 -13.87 17.25
C PHE A 9 2.51 -12.52 17.39
N MET A 10 1.78 -11.43 17.56
CA MET A 10 2.39 -10.12 17.83
C MET A 10 3.22 -10.14 19.12
N LEU A 11 2.69 -10.72 20.20
CA LEU A 11 3.44 -10.87 21.44
C LEU A 11 4.75 -11.65 21.25
N LEU A 12 4.70 -12.78 20.55
CA LEU A 12 5.88 -13.60 20.27
C LEU A 12 6.94 -12.87 19.43
N GLN A 13 6.52 -11.98 18.53
CA GLN A 13 7.40 -11.16 17.70
C GLN A 13 8.00 -9.96 18.45
N THR A 14 7.27 -9.40 19.42
CA THR A 14 7.70 -8.20 20.16
C THR A 14 8.59 -8.50 21.36
N VAL A 15 8.46 -9.69 21.95
CA VAL A 15 9.26 -10.09 23.12
C VAL A 15 10.59 -10.67 22.65
N SER A 16 11.70 -10.14 23.18
CA SER A 16 13.07 -10.63 22.93
C SER A 16 13.80 -10.88 24.25
N PRO A 17 14.33 -12.10 24.49
CA PRO A 17 14.24 -13.27 23.61
C PRO A 17 12.81 -13.83 23.54
N SER A 18 12.44 -14.43 22.40
CA SER A 18 11.13 -15.07 22.26
C SER A 18 10.96 -16.14 23.34
N PRO A 19 9.81 -16.16 24.04
CA PRO A 19 9.60 -17.11 25.13
C PRO A 19 9.56 -18.54 24.59
N SER A 20 10.19 -19.48 25.30
CA SER A 20 10.07 -20.90 24.99
C SER A 20 8.68 -21.40 25.38
N ILE A 21 7.95 -21.92 24.39
CA ILE A 21 6.63 -22.51 24.62
C ILE A 21 6.85 -23.99 25.00
N SER A 22 6.46 -24.35 26.21
CA SER A 22 6.47 -25.73 26.68
C SER A 22 5.04 -26.20 27.00
N TRP A 23 4.81 -27.49 26.82
CA TRP A 23 3.55 -28.13 27.18
C TRP A 23 3.69 -28.84 28.52
N THR A 24 2.72 -28.64 29.42
CA THR A 24 2.61 -29.37 30.69
C THR A 24 1.23 -30.01 30.76
N ALA A 25 1.19 -31.29 31.08
CA ALA A 25 -0.07 -32.01 31.24
C ALA A 25 -0.83 -31.51 32.48
N ALA A 26 -2.14 -31.28 32.33
CA ALA A 26 -3.02 -30.96 33.46
C ALA A 26 -3.42 -32.23 34.23
N HIS A 27 -3.82 -32.06 35.49
CA HIS A 27 -4.35 -33.11 36.36
C HIS A 27 -3.42 -34.32 36.52
N THR A 28 -2.12 -34.08 36.56
CA THR A 28 -1.14 -35.12 36.88
C THR A 28 -0.90 -35.16 38.39
N GLY A 29 -0.70 -36.35 38.96
CA GLY A 29 -0.25 -36.49 40.36
C GLY A 29 1.23 -36.14 40.57
N SER A 30 1.83 -35.38 39.66
CA SER A 30 3.24 -35.04 39.63
C SER A 30 3.50 -33.74 40.38
N HIS A 31 4.56 -33.69 41.18
CA HIS A 31 4.93 -32.52 41.99
C HIS A 31 6.13 -31.76 41.44
N THR A 32 6.38 -31.84 40.12
CA THR A 32 7.41 -31.00 39.50
C THR A 32 6.99 -29.53 39.54
N SER A 33 7.96 -28.61 39.49
CA SER A 33 7.69 -27.17 39.51
C SER A 33 6.72 -26.73 38.38
N GLN A 34 6.81 -27.36 37.21
CA GLN A 34 5.91 -27.12 36.09
C GLN A 34 4.47 -27.56 36.39
N CYS A 35 4.29 -28.74 36.99
CA CYS A 35 2.95 -29.24 37.35
C CYS A 35 2.31 -28.37 38.43
N LEU A 36 3.08 -28.00 39.48
CA LEU A 36 2.59 -27.10 40.53
C LEU A 36 2.20 -25.72 39.99
N ALA A 37 2.99 -25.16 39.07
CA ALA A 37 2.66 -23.89 38.42
C ALA A 37 1.39 -24.00 37.56
N ASN A 38 1.25 -25.10 36.81
CA ASN A 38 0.07 -25.36 35.99
C ASN A 38 -1.20 -25.49 36.87
N ASP A 39 -1.14 -26.28 37.94
CA ASP A 39 -2.25 -26.46 38.89
C ASP A 39 -2.66 -25.14 39.55
N TYR A 40 -1.69 -24.30 39.91
CA TYR A 40 -1.95 -22.98 40.48
C TYR A 40 -2.69 -22.07 39.49
N VAL A 41 -2.25 -22.02 38.23
CA VAL A 41 -2.88 -21.20 37.18
C VAL A 41 -4.27 -21.72 36.84
N ASP A 42 -4.46 -23.04 36.77
CA ASP A 42 -5.76 -23.69 36.52
C ASP A 42 -6.77 -23.38 37.63
N HIS A 43 -6.32 -23.43 38.89
CA HIS A 43 -7.12 -23.01 40.04
C HIS A 43 -7.51 -21.52 39.96
N MET A 44 -6.57 -20.63 39.62
CA MET A 44 -6.88 -19.20 39.45
C MET A 44 -7.88 -18.96 38.32
N ALA A 45 -7.70 -19.62 37.17
CA ALA A 45 -8.61 -19.50 36.03
C ALA A 45 -10.03 -19.95 36.41
N SER A 46 -10.14 -21.09 37.11
CA SER A 46 -11.41 -21.62 37.61
C SER A 46 -12.07 -20.69 38.64
N ALA A 47 -11.29 -20.17 39.61
CA ALA A 47 -11.80 -19.22 40.60
C ALA A 47 -12.27 -17.89 39.98
N ALA A 48 -11.60 -17.43 38.91
CA ALA A 48 -12.00 -16.23 38.18
C ALA A 48 -13.33 -16.41 37.45
N GLN A 49 -13.67 -17.62 36.98
CA GLN A 49 -14.99 -17.91 36.40
C GLN A 49 -16.12 -17.74 37.42
N HIS A 50 -15.87 -18.02 38.69
CA HIS A 50 -16.84 -17.84 39.77
C HIS A 50 -16.94 -16.37 40.25
N SER A 51 -15.98 -15.53 39.90
CA SER A 51 -15.93 -14.10 40.25
C SER A 51 -16.64 -13.24 39.19
N CYS A 52 -17.92 -13.52 38.91
CA CYS A 52 -18.69 -12.77 37.91
C CYS A 52 -19.31 -11.50 38.51
N GLY A 53 -18.50 -10.45 38.64
CA GLY A 53 -18.96 -9.08 38.90
C GLY A 53 -18.80 -8.21 37.66
N LEU A 54 -19.92 -7.88 37.00
CA LEU A 54 -20.06 -6.79 35.99
C LEU A 54 -18.86 -6.60 35.05
N VAL A 55 -18.38 -7.66 34.42
CA VAL A 55 -17.47 -7.50 33.28
C VAL A 55 -18.33 -7.30 32.05
N ALA A 56 -18.21 -6.13 31.42
CA ALA A 56 -18.83 -5.87 30.12
C ALA A 56 -18.49 -7.06 29.20
N SER A 57 -19.52 -7.68 28.62
CA SER A 57 -19.38 -8.81 27.71
C SER A 57 -18.59 -8.34 26.47
N ALA A 58 -17.26 -8.39 26.56
CA ALA A 58 -16.41 -8.28 25.40
C ALA A 58 -16.72 -9.51 24.53
N PRO A 59 -16.94 -9.34 23.21
CA PRO A 59 -17.11 -10.49 22.34
C PRO A 59 -15.88 -11.38 22.51
N LEU A 60 -16.11 -12.61 22.99
CA LEU A 60 -15.07 -13.64 23.08
C LEU A 60 -14.40 -13.72 21.71
N ALA A 61 -13.08 -13.56 21.68
CA ALA A 61 -12.33 -13.82 20.46
C ALA A 61 -12.57 -15.28 20.10
N THR A 62 -13.37 -15.52 19.06
CA THR A 62 -13.71 -16.86 18.64
C THR A 62 -12.46 -17.51 18.06
N PHE A 63 -12.16 -18.73 18.49
CA PHE A 63 -11.13 -19.58 17.86
C PHE A 63 -11.54 -20.02 16.45
N THR A 64 -12.79 -19.76 16.06
CA THR A 64 -13.32 -19.99 14.73
C THR A 64 -13.12 -18.73 13.90
N MET A 65 -12.46 -18.90 12.76
CA MET A 65 -12.60 -17.93 11.66
C MET A 65 -13.96 -18.11 11.00
N ASP A 66 -14.42 -17.09 10.29
CA ASP A 66 -15.57 -17.21 9.39
C ASP A 66 -15.33 -18.30 8.34
N ASP A 67 -16.39 -19.02 7.95
CA ASP A 67 -16.35 -20.07 6.93
C ASP A 67 -15.81 -19.59 5.58
N TYR A 68 -15.82 -18.27 5.36
CA TYR A 68 -15.37 -17.60 4.13
C TYR A 68 -14.12 -16.72 4.36
N ALA A 69 -13.32 -17.02 5.38
CA ALA A 69 -12.08 -16.29 5.62
C ALA A 69 -11.12 -16.41 4.42
N LEU A 70 -10.73 -15.27 3.87
CA LEU A 70 -9.81 -15.23 2.74
C LEU A 70 -8.39 -15.57 3.21
N ILE A 71 -7.68 -16.38 2.44
CA ILE A 71 -6.28 -16.71 2.65
C ILE A 71 -5.42 -16.14 1.53
N SER A 72 -4.30 -15.52 1.90
CA SER A 72 -3.24 -15.10 0.99
C SER A 72 -2.00 -15.94 1.27
N SER A 73 -1.27 -16.36 0.23
CA SER A 73 0.01 -17.08 0.38
C SER A 73 1.02 -16.30 1.23
N ASP A 74 1.04 -14.98 1.04
CA ASP A 74 2.07 -14.12 1.63
C ASP A 74 1.71 -13.59 3.02
N PHE A 75 0.40 -13.52 3.35
CA PHE A 75 -0.11 -12.85 4.55
C PHE A 75 -0.96 -13.76 5.44
N GLY A 76 -1.21 -15.00 5.03
CA GLY A 76 -2.08 -15.93 5.73
C GLY A 76 -3.54 -15.48 5.69
N PHE A 77 -4.26 -15.70 6.78
CA PHE A 77 -5.68 -15.38 6.88
C PHE A 77 -5.93 -13.87 7.03
N LEU A 78 -6.87 -13.37 6.22
CA LEU A 78 -7.31 -11.98 6.21
C LEU A 78 -8.53 -11.83 7.12
N GLU A 79 -8.26 -11.67 8.41
CA GLU A 79 -9.27 -11.73 9.47
C GLU A 79 -10.21 -10.52 9.54
N CYS A 80 -9.83 -9.36 9.00
CA CYS A 80 -10.63 -8.14 9.11
C CYS A 80 -10.40 -7.17 7.96
N ASN A 81 -11.48 -6.49 7.54
CA ASN A 81 -11.48 -5.36 6.62
C ASN A 81 -10.72 -5.64 5.32
N VAL A 82 -11.12 -6.73 4.64
CA VAL A 82 -10.59 -7.17 3.34
C VAL A 82 -10.53 -5.99 2.36
N SER A 83 -11.57 -5.15 2.33
CA SER A 83 -11.59 -3.96 1.47
C SER A 83 -10.41 -3.03 1.71
N ARG A 84 -10.09 -2.72 2.98
CA ARG A 84 -8.93 -1.88 3.33
C ARG A 84 -7.61 -2.57 3.04
N PHE A 85 -7.53 -3.89 3.26
CA PHE A 85 -6.35 -4.67 2.88
C PHE A 85 -6.11 -4.59 1.37
N VAL A 86 -7.14 -4.86 0.56
CA VAL A 86 -7.09 -4.78 -0.91
C VAL A 86 -6.72 -3.37 -1.37
N ILE A 87 -7.37 -2.34 -0.85
CA ILE A 87 -7.03 -0.93 -1.17
C ILE A 87 -5.56 -0.66 -0.86
N SER A 88 -5.06 -1.05 0.31
CA SER A 88 -3.65 -0.81 0.67
C SER A 88 -2.66 -1.55 -0.24
N ARG A 89 -3.03 -2.73 -0.74
CA ARG A 89 -2.21 -3.49 -1.70
C ARG A 89 -2.23 -2.83 -3.08
N LEU A 90 -3.40 -2.38 -3.52
CA LEU A 90 -3.54 -1.62 -4.77
C LEU A 90 -2.76 -0.32 -4.69
N GLU A 91 -2.86 0.45 -3.61
CA GLU A 91 -2.09 1.68 -3.38
C GLU A 91 -0.58 1.40 -3.41
N SER A 92 -0.13 0.34 -2.72
CA SER A 92 1.29 -0.04 -2.72
C SER A 92 1.78 -0.47 -4.09
N ALA A 93 0.98 -1.25 -4.84
CA ALA A 93 1.31 -1.68 -6.20
C ALA A 93 1.28 -0.50 -7.19
N TYR A 94 0.36 0.45 -6.97
CA TYR A 94 0.24 1.67 -7.75
C TYR A 94 1.42 2.61 -7.48
N ALA A 95 1.84 2.75 -6.22
CA ALA A 95 3.01 3.53 -5.82
C ALA A 95 4.34 2.92 -6.26
N SER A 96 4.43 1.58 -6.36
CA SER A 96 5.63 0.89 -6.86
C SER A 96 5.66 0.75 -8.39
N SER A 97 4.61 1.18 -9.10
CA SER A 97 4.58 1.13 -10.55
C SER A 97 5.48 2.21 -11.15
N ASN A 98 6.49 1.80 -11.92
CA ASN A 98 7.29 2.71 -12.75
C ASN A 98 6.47 3.53 -13.75
N SER A 99 5.21 3.13 -14.01
CA SER A 99 4.30 3.84 -14.92
C SER A 99 3.50 4.96 -14.23
N PHE A 100 3.34 4.90 -12.90
CA PHE A 100 2.69 5.94 -12.12
C PHE A 100 3.73 6.80 -11.41
N HIS A 101 4.17 7.83 -12.13
CA HIS A 101 4.98 8.91 -11.55
C HIS A 101 4.13 10.18 -11.45
N PRO A 102 3.44 10.44 -10.33
CA PRO A 102 2.91 11.78 -10.06
C PRO A 102 4.05 12.83 -9.98
N ALA A 103 5.30 12.37 -9.83
CA ALA A 103 6.50 13.18 -9.61
C ALA A 103 7.53 13.18 -10.76
N GLN A 104 7.21 12.67 -11.96
CA GLN A 104 8.08 12.92 -13.14
C GLN A 104 7.85 14.30 -13.76
N ALA A 105 6.84 15.04 -13.32
CA ALA A 105 7.04 16.47 -13.22
C ALA A 105 7.99 16.70 -12.03
N TRP A 106 9.29 16.54 -12.24
CA TRP A 106 10.24 17.34 -11.45
C TRP A 106 9.65 18.76 -11.46
N PRO A 107 9.61 19.49 -10.33
CA PRO A 107 9.13 20.86 -10.32
C PRO A 107 9.80 21.57 -11.48
N LEU A 108 9.02 22.07 -12.45
CA LEU A 108 9.55 22.64 -13.68
C LEU A 108 10.68 23.65 -13.36
N THR A 109 10.54 24.33 -12.22
CA THR A 109 11.49 25.27 -11.62
C THR A 109 12.90 24.72 -11.37
N LEU A 110 13.12 23.40 -11.26
CA LEU A 110 14.43 22.81 -10.99
C LEU A 110 15.31 22.63 -12.24
N TYR A 111 14.73 22.62 -13.44
CA TYR A 111 15.47 22.34 -14.69
C TYR A 111 14.95 23.14 -15.89
N ASN A 112 13.87 23.90 -15.73
CA ASN A 112 13.36 24.83 -16.72
C ASN A 112 13.46 26.26 -16.17
N CYS A 113 14.34 27.05 -16.78
CA CYS A 113 14.56 28.46 -16.43
C CYS A 113 13.46 29.38 -17.00
N HIS A 114 12.54 28.86 -17.81
CA HIS A 114 11.41 29.63 -18.31
C HIS A 114 10.33 29.74 -17.22
N SER A 115 9.88 30.97 -16.96
CA SER A 115 8.74 31.22 -16.09
C SER A 115 7.53 30.41 -16.57
N LEU A 116 6.82 29.77 -15.63
CA LEU A 116 5.53 29.17 -15.98
C LEU A 116 4.61 30.29 -16.49
N PRO A 117 3.82 30.05 -17.56
CA PRO A 117 2.83 31.03 -18.01
C PRO A 117 1.87 31.36 -16.85
N ASP A 118 1.68 32.65 -16.57
CA ASP A 118 0.83 33.14 -15.46
C ASP A 118 -0.60 32.59 -15.53
N PHE A 119 -1.07 32.28 -16.75
CA PHE A 119 -2.37 31.70 -16.98
C PHE A 119 -2.31 30.71 -18.16
N PRO A 120 -2.06 29.41 -17.91
CA PRO A 120 -2.07 28.42 -18.99
C PRO A 120 -3.45 28.32 -19.65
N TYR A 121 -4.52 28.52 -18.87
CA TYR A 121 -5.91 28.28 -19.31
C TYR A 121 -6.61 29.51 -19.90
N THR A 122 -6.12 30.74 -19.69
CA THR A 122 -6.86 31.95 -20.12
C THR A 122 -6.43 32.48 -21.49
N ARG A 123 -5.27 32.07 -22.00
CA ARG A 123 -4.81 32.43 -23.35
C ARG A 123 -5.11 31.37 -24.41
N VAL A 124 -5.86 30.34 -24.04
CA VAL A 124 -6.17 29.28 -24.98
C VAL A 124 -7.30 29.73 -25.89
N SER A 125 -7.01 29.86 -27.18
CA SER A 125 -7.99 30.24 -28.21
C SER A 125 -9.13 29.23 -28.38
N SER A 126 -9.02 28.03 -27.79
CA SER A 126 -10.04 26.98 -27.84
C SER A 126 -10.05 26.10 -26.58
N SER A 127 -11.21 25.52 -26.26
CA SER A 127 -11.36 24.52 -25.20
C SER A 127 -10.46 23.29 -25.42
N PHE A 128 -10.21 22.93 -26.67
CA PHE A 128 -9.37 21.81 -27.06
C PHE A 128 -7.93 21.95 -26.56
N SER A 129 -7.31 23.11 -26.78
CA SER A 129 -5.92 23.34 -26.36
C SER A 129 -5.77 23.42 -24.83
N ALA A 130 -6.84 23.77 -24.10
CA ALA A 130 -6.83 23.79 -22.64
C ALA A 130 -6.86 22.37 -22.07
N VAL A 131 -7.66 21.50 -22.71
CA VAL A 131 -7.67 20.06 -22.43
C VAL A 131 -6.30 19.45 -22.71
N VAL A 132 -5.69 19.72 -23.87
CA VAL A 132 -4.35 19.21 -24.19
C VAL A 132 -3.31 19.63 -23.15
N GLN A 133 -3.34 20.90 -22.70
CA GLN A 133 -2.44 21.38 -21.66
C GLN A 133 -2.69 20.73 -20.29
N LEU A 134 -3.94 20.43 -19.95
CA LEU A 134 -4.30 19.73 -18.72
C LEU A 134 -3.79 18.28 -18.74
N TYR A 135 -4.05 17.54 -19.83
CA TYR A 135 -3.52 16.20 -20.02
C TYR A 135 -1.99 16.18 -20.04
N ALA A 136 -1.36 17.19 -20.63
CA ALA A 136 0.09 17.39 -20.61
C ALA A 136 0.64 17.57 -19.19
N ARG A 137 0.02 18.42 -18.36
CA ARG A 137 0.45 18.67 -16.97
C ARG A 137 0.19 17.50 -16.03
N SER A 138 -0.87 16.73 -16.27
CA SER A 138 -1.18 15.53 -15.50
C SER A 138 -0.36 14.31 -15.94
N SER A 139 0.58 14.46 -16.88
CA SER A 139 1.33 13.34 -17.50
C SER A 139 0.41 12.26 -18.10
N GLN A 140 -0.79 12.65 -18.51
CA GLN A 140 -1.79 11.78 -19.12
C GLN A 140 -1.81 11.86 -20.64
N LEU A 141 -1.10 12.85 -21.23
CA LEU A 141 -0.91 12.91 -22.66
C LEU A 141 -0.08 11.71 -23.12
N ASP A 142 -0.61 10.93 -24.06
CA ASP A 142 0.01 9.71 -24.56
C ASP A 142 1.20 10.02 -25.50
N THR A 143 2.29 10.48 -24.90
CA THR A 143 3.55 10.72 -25.60
C THR A 143 4.29 9.40 -25.79
N ALA A 144 5.22 9.30 -26.76
CA ALA A 144 5.91 8.03 -27.00
C ALA A 144 6.76 7.59 -25.80
N GLN A 145 7.23 8.54 -24.98
CA GLN A 145 7.85 8.20 -23.70
C GLN A 145 6.86 7.56 -22.73
N VAL A 146 5.68 8.16 -22.54
CA VAL A 146 4.63 7.62 -21.65
C VAL A 146 4.15 6.25 -22.12
N ARG A 147 3.96 6.09 -23.43
CA ARG A 147 3.53 4.84 -24.05
C ARG A 147 4.60 3.75 -23.93
N HIS A 148 5.87 4.07 -24.18
CA HIS A 148 6.99 3.17 -23.92
C HIS A 148 7.05 2.73 -22.46
N CYS A 149 6.89 3.66 -21.50
CA CYS A 149 6.90 3.33 -20.07
C CYS A 149 5.72 2.45 -19.63
N ARG A 150 4.58 2.51 -20.32
CA ARG A 150 3.37 1.74 -19.98
C ARG A 150 3.35 0.35 -20.61
N PHE A 151 3.70 0.27 -21.89
CA PHE A 151 3.49 -0.94 -22.70
C PHE A 151 4.78 -1.53 -23.25
N HIS A 152 5.88 -0.78 -23.24
CA HIS A 152 7.15 -1.15 -23.87
C HIS A 152 7.01 -1.56 -25.35
N ASP A 153 5.95 -1.10 -26.03
CA ASP A 153 5.55 -1.50 -27.39
C ASP A 153 6.25 -0.69 -28.48
N MET A 154 6.78 0.48 -28.13
CA MET A 154 7.44 1.39 -29.05
C MET A 154 8.66 2.04 -28.41
N LEU A 155 9.57 2.57 -29.21
CA LEU A 155 10.72 3.32 -28.69
C LEU A 155 10.30 4.73 -28.19
N PRO A 156 10.95 5.25 -27.13
CA PRO A 156 10.59 6.53 -26.52
C PRO A 156 11.01 7.76 -27.33
N TRP A 157 11.63 7.58 -28.51
CA TRP A 157 12.25 8.64 -29.30
C TRP A 157 11.23 9.58 -29.97
N CYS A 158 11.68 10.81 -30.25
CA CYS A 158 10.92 11.76 -31.03
C CYS A 158 10.63 11.23 -32.43
N HIS A 159 9.34 11.23 -32.79
CA HIS A 159 8.89 10.78 -34.10
C HIS A 159 9.14 11.83 -35.20
N PHE A 160 9.46 13.05 -34.80
CA PHE A 160 9.69 14.19 -35.69
C PHE A 160 11.18 14.38 -36.02
N GLY A 161 12.02 13.38 -35.72
CA GLY A 161 13.45 13.37 -36.09
C GLY A 161 14.39 14.09 -35.13
N CYS A 162 13.95 14.41 -33.90
CA CYS A 162 14.84 14.95 -32.88
C CYS A 162 15.58 13.84 -32.12
N ASP A 163 16.85 14.08 -31.78
CA ASP A 163 17.63 13.21 -30.91
C ASP A 163 17.30 13.45 -29.43
N ALA A 164 16.04 13.21 -29.07
CA ALA A 164 15.51 13.37 -27.72
C ALA A 164 14.30 12.46 -27.51
N PHE A 165 14.01 12.13 -26.25
CA PHE A 165 12.77 11.44 -25.92
C PHE A 165 11.56 12.32 -26.23
N LYS A 166 10.51 11.71 -26.80
CA LYS A 166 9.22 12.35 -27.06
C LYS A 166 8.47 12.53 -25.74
N SER A 167 8.94 13.44 -24.91
CA SER A 167 8.28 13.88 -23.70
C SER A 167 7.32 15.03 -24.00
N THR A 168 6.38 15.28 -23.10
CA THR A 168 5.50 16.46 -23.16
C THR A 168 6.33 17.74 -23.23
N HIS A 169 7.36 17.85 -22.39
CA HIS A 169 8.28 18.97 -22.41
C HIS A 169 9.00 19.04 -23.76
N HIS A 170 9.51 17.94 -24.32
CA HIS A 170 10.17 18.01 -25.63
C HIS A 170 9.24 18.54 -26.73
N ILE A 171 8.00 18.02 -26.84
CA ILE A 171 7.05 18.42 -27.88
C ILE A 171 6.73 19.92 -27.83
N PHE A 172 6.42 20.47 -26.64
CA PHE A 172 6.03 21.88 -26.50
C PHE A 172 7.22 22.83 -26.25
N ALA A 173 8.30 22.28 -25.72
CA ALA A 173 9.57 22.83 -25.24
C ALA A 173 10.67 23.13 -26.25
N LEU A 174 10.96 22.11 -27.06
CA LEU A 174 12.30 21.90 -27.61
C LEU A 174 12.26 21.34 -29.03
N CYS A 175 11.14 20.70 -29.42
CA CYS A 175 11.02 20.02 -30.70
C CYS A 175 11.09 21.03 -31.86
N LEU A 176 12.08 20.82 -32.73
CA LEU A 176 12.35 21.69 -33.88
C LEU A 176 11.15 21.76 -34.85
N ALA A 177 10.40 20.66 -34.97
CA ALA A 177 9.23 20.60 -35.85
C ALA A 177 8.11 21.58 -35.46
N PHE A 178 8.05 22.00 -34.19
CA PHE A 178 7.03 22.90 -33.67
C PHE A 178 7.58 24.29 -33.31
N MET A 179 8.84 24.60 -33.66
CA MET A 179 9.42 25.93 -33.39
C MET A 179 8.66 27.06 -34.09
N ALA A 180 8.13 26.83 -35.29
CA ALA A 180 7.45 27.86 -36.08
C ALA A 180 6.05 28.23 -35.57
N ILE A 181 5.44 27.39 -34.72
CA ILE A 181 4.07 27.56 -34.20
C ILE A 181 4.03 27.84 -32.69
N ARG A 182 5.20 28.01 -32.08
CA ARG A 182 5.35 28.40 -30.69
C ARG A 182 5.26 29.91 -30.56
#